data_AF-A0A7S0QL14-F1
#
_entry.id   AF-A0A7S0QL14-F1
#
_cell.length_a   1.000
_cell.length_b   1.000
_cell.length_c   1.000
_cell.angle_alpha   90.00
_cell.angle_beta   90.00
_cell.angle_gamma   90.00
#
_symmetry.space_group_name_H-M   'P 1'
#
loop_
_entity.id
_entity.type
_entity.pdbx_description
1 polymer ?
#
loop_
_entity_poly.entity_id
_entity_poly.type
_entity_poly.pdbx_seq_one_letter_code
_entity_poly.pdbx_strand_id
1 'polypeptide(L)'
;REVSNLLLQVLDEGWLTDGQGRRVDMSNCVIVMTSNLGAAAFAAATDGESVSKSEAVALVKSRFSAEFVNRIDEVVVMNALTPEVMPAIVDIQLGRVRRRLAALGVGLEASAEAREWLAAAGYSR
;
A
#
# COMPACT_ATOMS: atom_id res chain seq x y z
N ARG A 1 -0.90 12.18 -18.29
CA ARG A 1 -1.53 11.61 -19.50
C ARG A 1 -0.54 10.70 -20.23
N GLU A 2 0.74 11.09 -20.36
CA GLU A 2 1.74 10.24 -21.02
C GLU A 2 2.02 8.91 -20.26
N VAL A 3 2.20 8.96 -18.93
CA VAL A 3 2.48 7.74 -18.14
C VAL A 3 1.33 6.75 -18.13
N SER A 4 0.07 7.23 -18.08
CA SER A 4 -1.10 6.34 -18.09
C SER A 4 -1.24 5.59 -19.42
N ASN A 5 -0.91 6.22 -20.54
CA ASN A 5 -0.98 5.58 -21.85
C ASN A 5 0.11 4.52 -22.02
N LEU A 6 1.29 4.75 -21.43
CA LEU A 6 2.38 3.77 -21.41
C LEU A 6 2.00 2.55 -20.56
N LEU A 7 1.33 2.76 -19.42
CA LEU A 7 0.83 1.66 -18.60
C LEU A 7 -0.31 0.88 -19.28
N LEU A 8 -1.16 1.54 -20.08
CA LEU A 8 -2.18 0.84 -20.87
C LEU A 8 -1.56 -0.19 -21.81
N GLN A 9 -0.47 0.16 -22.51
CA GLN A 9 0.23 -0.80 -23.37
C GLN A 9 0.71 -2.03 -22.59
N VAL A 10 1.26 -1.81 -21.39
CA VAL A 10 1.71 -2.91 -20.53
C VAL A 10 0.53 -3.79 -20.09
N LEU A 11 -0.58 -3.18 -19.68
CA LEU A 11 -1.76 -3.88 -19.19
C LEU A 11 -2.52 -4.61 -20.31
N ASP A 12 -2.50 -4.09 -21.53
CA ASP A 12 -3.19 -4.68 -22.69
C ASP A 12 -2.35 -5.76 -23.37
N GLU A 13 -1.07 -5.48 -23.59
CA GLU A 13 -0.22 -6.31 -24.43
C GLU A 13 0.80 -7.15 -23.64
N GLY A 14 1.04 -6.83 -22.37
CA GLY A 14 1.98 -7.55 -21.52
C GLY A 14 3.45 -7.25 -21.83
N TRP A 15 3.76 -6.18 -22.56
CA TRP A 15 5.14 -5.76 -22.85
C TRP A 15 5.26 -4.25 -23.00
N LEU A 16 6.50 -3.76 -22.87
CA LEU A 16 6.86 -2.34 -23.01
C LEU A 16 8.05 -2.20 -23.97
N THR A 17 8.10 -1.15 -24.79
CA THR A 17 9.36 -0.74 -25.45
C THR A 17 10.05 0.35 -24.65
N ASP A 18 11.32 0.16 -24.30
CA ASP A 18 12.12 1.19 -23.64
C ASP A 18 12.63 2.26 -24.62
N GLY A 19 13.28 3.30 -24.10
CA GLY A 19 13.82 4.39 -24.92
C GLY A 19 14.96 3.99 -25.88
N GLN A 20 15.47 2.77 -25.78
CA GLN A 20 16.48 2.20 -26.70
C GLN A 20 15.86 1.29 -27.76
N GLY A 21 14.53 1.18 -27.80
CA GLY A 21 13.82 0.32 -28.74
C GLY A 21 13.79 -1.16 -28.32
N ARG A 22 14.19 -1.49 -27.09
CA ARG A 22 14.16 -2.88 -26.61
C ARG A 22 12.76 -3.20 -26.09
N ARG A 23 12.23 -4.36 -26.51
CA ARG A 23 10.98 -4.91 -26.00
C ARG A 23 11.23 -5.67 -24.70
N VAL A 24 10.53 -5.25 -23.64
CA VAL A 24 10.56 -5.85 -22.31
C VAL A 24 9.25 -6.59 -22.10
N ASP A 25 9.34 -7.90 -21.89
CA ASP A 25 8.20 -8.75 -21.56
C ASP A 25 7.83 -8.59 -20.07
N MET A 26 6.56 -8.30 -19.81
CA MET A 26 5.96 -8.12 -18.49
C MET A 26 4.81 -9.10 -18.22
N SER A 27 4.62 -10.12 -19.09
CA SER A 27 3.53 -11.11 -18.96
C SER A 27 3.58 -11.93 -17.67
N ASN A 28 4.75 -12.03 -17.03
CA ASN A 28 4.92 -12.71 -15.73
C ASN A 28 5.24 -11.71 -14.60
N CYS A 29 4.71 -10.49 -14.68
CA CYS A 29 4.88 -9.44 -13.69
C CYS A 29 3.55 -9.14 -12.99
N VAL A 30 3.59 -9.00 -11.66
CA VAL A 30 2.47 -8.46 -10.89
C VAL A 30 2.65 -6.95 -10.79
N ILE A 31 1.71 -6.19 -11.35
CA ILE A 31 1.73 -4.73 -11.33
C ILE A 31 0.92 -4.24 -10.14
N VAL A 32 1.58 -3.61 -9.19
CA VAL A 32 0.94 -2.98 -8.03
C VAL A 32 1.00 -1.46 -8.18
N MET A 33 -0.16 -0.82 -8.16
CA MET A 33 -0.29 0.63 -8.21
C MET A 33 -0.90 1.15 -6.91
N THR A 34 -0.29 2.17 -6.34
CA THR A 34 -0.76 2.80 -5.10
C THR A 34 -1.11 4.26 -5.34
N SER A 35 -2.18 4.75 -4.74
CA SER A 35 -2.57 6.15 -4.79
C SER A 35 -3.14 6.57 -3.44
N ASN A 36 -2.81 7.79 -3.01
CA ASN A 36 -3.44 8.40 -1.83
C ASN A 36 -4.78 9.08 -2.18
N LEU A 37 -5.34 8.75 -3.34
CA LEU A 37 -6.63 9.22 -3.78
C LEU A 37 -7.70 8.71 -2.81
N GLY A 38 -8.37 9.64 -2.13
CA GLY A 38 -9.36 9.32 -1.09
C GLY A 38 -8.86 9.59 0.32
N ALA A 39 -7.58 9.93 0.52
CA ALA A 39 -7.03 10.25 1.85
C ALA A 39 -7.84 11.33 2.60
N ALA A 40 -8.38 12.33 1.89
CA ALA A 40 -9.25 13.34 2.50
C ALA A 40 -10.60 12.78 2.98
N ALA A 41 -11.17 11.79 2.28
CA ALA A 41 -12.39 11.11 2.70
C ALA A 41 -12.13 10.20 3.91
N PHE A 42 -10.96 9.53 3.95
CA PHE A 42 -10.52 8.75 5.12
C PHE A 42 -10.25 9.63 6.35
N ALA A 43 -9.68 10.82 6.17
CA ALA A 43 -9.40 11.74 7.28
C ALA A 43 -10.68 12.31 7.93
N ALA A 44 -11.79 12.34 7.19
CA ALA A 44 -13.08 12.82 7.67
C ALA A 44 -13.97 11.70 8.27
N ALA A 45 -13.64 10.43 8.01
CA ALA A 45 -14.39 9.30 8.53
C ALA A 45 -14.11 9.10 10.03
N THR A 46 -15.16 8.95 10.82
CA THR A 46 -15.06 8.61 12.25
C THR A 46 -14.66 7.14 12.45
N ASP A 47 -14.04 6.82 13.60
CA ASP A 47 -13.48 5.50 13.91
C ASP A 47 -14.41 4.35 13.48
N GLY A 48 -13.91 3.50 12.57
CA GLY A 48 -14.61 2.31 12.08
C GLY A 48 -15.34 2.47 10.74
N GLU A 49 -15.51 3.69 10.22
CA GLU A 49 -16.00 3.90 8.86
C GLU A 49 -14.85 3.78 7.84
N SER A 50 -14.87 2.68 7.09
CA SER A 50 -14.03 2.54 5.91
C SER A 50 -14.72 3.20 4.72
N VAL A 51 -13.96 3.93 3.89
CA VAL A 51 -14.45 4.31 2.56
C VAL A 51 -14.86 3.03 1.84
N SER A 52 -16.11 2.97 1.41
CA SER A 52 -16.61 1.78 0.74
C SER A 52 -15.80 1.52 -0.53
N LYS A 53 -15.64 0.25 -0.91
CA LYS A 53 -14.99 -0.11 -2.19
C LYS A 53 -15.64 0.61 -3.38
N SER A 54 -16.96 0.84 -3.34
CA SER A 54 -17.70 1.63 -4.31
C SER A 54 -17.24 3.09 -4.42
N GLU A 55 -17.04 3.77 -3.30
CA GLU A 55 -16.57 5.16 -3.27
C GLU A 55 -15.12 5.28 -3.74
N ALA A 56 -14.26 4.35 -3.31
CA ALA A 56 -12.88 4.28 -3.78
C ALA A 56 -12.82 4.08 -5.30
N VAL A 57 -13.62 3.15 -5.84
CA VAL A 57 -13.72 2.92 -7.29
C VAL A 57 -14.28 4.15 -8.02
N ALA A 58 -15.30 4.83 -7.46
CA ALA A 58 -15.84 6.05 -8.05
C ALA A 58 -14.80 7.17 -8.12
N LEU A 59 -13.97 7.30 -7.08
CA LEU A 59 -12.90 8.29 -7.03
C LEU A 59 -11.78 7.95 -8.02
N VAL A 60 -11.40 6.68 -8.15
CA VAL A 60 -10.47 6.22 -9.20
C VAL A 60 -11.02 6.55 -10.58
N LYS A 61 -12.31 6.28 -10.84
CA LYS A 61 -12.98 6.61 -12.11
C LYS A 61 -13.09 8.11 -12.41
N SER A 62 -13.09 8.98 -11.40
CA SER A 62 -13.09 10.42 -11.63
C SER A 62 -11.70 10.96 -12.01
N ARG A 63 -10.63 10.23 -11.67
CA ARG A 63 -9.24 10.66 -11.90
C ARG A 63 -8.58 10.01 -13.12
N PHE A 64 -9.00 8.79 -13.47
CA PHE A 64 -8.46 7.98 -14.58
C PHE A 64 -9.51 7.70 -15.65
N SER A 65 -9.09 7.43 -16.88
CA SER A 65 -10.01 7.07 -17.97
C SER A 65 -10.70 5.74 -17.70
N ALA A 66 -11.92 5.56 -18.22
CA ALA A 66 -12.64 4.29 -18.11
C ALA A 66 -11.84 3.12 -18.69
N GLU A 67 -11.11 3.34 -19.79
CA GLU A 67 -10.19 2.37 -20.38
C GLU A 67 -9.16 1.85 -19.38
N PHE A 68 -8.47 2.76 -18.67
CA PHE A 68 -7.47 2.39 -17.67
C PHE A 68 -8.06 1.64 -16.50
N VAL A 69 -9.20 2.09 -15.98
CA VAL A 69 -9.87 1.42 -14.86
C VAL A 69 -10.36 0.03 -15.24
N ASN A 70 -10.82 -0.16 -16.48
CA ASN A 70 -11.27 -1.45 -16.97
C ASN A 70 -10.13 -2.47 -17.18
N ARG A 71 -8.85 -2.04 -17.08
CA ARG A 71 -7.66 -2.90 -17.12
C ARG A 71 -7.08 -3.26 -15.76
N ILE A 72 -7.71 -2.79 -14.68
CA ILE A 72 -7.33 -3.14 -13.32
C ILE A 72 -8.19 -4.32 -12.88
N ASP A 73 -7.55 -5.44 -12.56
CA ASP A 73 -8.26 -6.64 -12.09
C ASP A 73 -8.96 -6.41 -10.75
N GLU A 74 -8.25 -5.79 -9.80
CA GLU A 74 -8.80 -5.51 -8.48
C GLU A 74 -8.33 -4.17 -7.90
N VAL A 75 -9.29 -3.44 -7.32
CA VAL A 75 -9.02 -2.28 -6.47
C VAL A 75 -9.14 -2.70 -5.01
N VAL A 76 -8.02 -2.63 -4.28
CA VAL A 76 -7.96 -2.91 -2.85
C VAL A 76 -8.00 -1.60 -2.08
N VAL A 77 -8.93 -1.50 -1.14
CA VAL A 77 -9.04 -0.35 -0.23
C VAL A 77 -8.31 -0.67 1.06
N MET A 78 -7.34 0.17 1.42
CA MET A 78 -6.61 0.04 2.68
C MET A 78 -7.39 0.72 3.80
N ASN A 79 -7.81 -0.06 4.79
CA ASN A 79 -8.47 0.47 5.98
C ASN A 79 -7.47 1.22 6.86
N ALA A 80 -7.98 2.21 7.61
CA ALA A 80 -7.21 2.87 8.64
C ALA A 80 -6.71 1.84 9.68
N LEU A 81 -5.49 2.04 10.17
CA LEU A 81 -4.98 1.26 11.28
C LEU A 81 -5.78 1.61 12.53
N THR A 82 -6.18 0.58 13.27
CA THR A 82 -6.87 0.75 14.55
C THR A 82 -5.90 0.50 15.72
N PRO A 83 -6.19 1.01 16.92
CA PRO A 83 -5.34 0.76 18.09
C PRO A 83 -5.10 -0.74 18.35
N GLU A 84 -6.07 -1.60 18.03
CA GLU A 84 -6.01 -3.04 18.28
C GLU A 84 -4.98 -3.76 17.39
N VAL A 85 -4.67 -3.22 16.20
CA VAL A 85 -3.66 -3.81 15.30
C VAL A 85 -2.25 -3.31 15.60
N MET A 86 -2.10 -2.25 16.39
CA MET A 86 -0.80 -1.63 16.65
C MET A 86 0.21 -2.54 17.36
N PRO A 87 -0.16 -3.37 18.35
CA PRO A 87 0.77 -4.30 18.97
C PRO A 87 1.46 -5.23 17.95
N ALA A 88 0.72 -5.74 16.98
CA ALA A 88 1.30 -6.60 15.93
C ALA A 88 2.28 -5.84 15.03
N ILE A 89 2.01 -4.57 14.72
CA ILE A 89 2.92 -3.71 13.96
C ILE A 89 4.21 -3.45 14.75
N VAL A 90 4.09 -3.19 16.06
CA VAL A 90 5.25 -3.02 16.95
C VAL A 90 6.12 -4.27 16.95
N ASP A 91 5.53 -5.47 17.02
CA ASP A 91 6.28 -6.73 16.96
C ASP A 91 7.04 -6.89 15.63
N ILE A 92 6.45 -6.49 14.49
CA ILE A 92 7.13 -6.50 13.19
C ILE A 92 8.35 -5.56 13.21
N GLN A 93 8.21 -4.35 13.78
CA GLN A 93 9.32 -3.39 13.87
C GLN A 93 10.41 -3.87 14.84
N LEU A 94 10.05 -4.38 16.02
CA LEU A 94 10.99 -4.96 16.97
C LEU A 94 11.73 -6.15 16.35
N GLY A 95 11.05 -6.97 15.54
CA GLY A 95 11.68 -8.05 14.78
C GLY A 95 12.76 -7.56 13.81
N ARG A 96 12.56 -6.40 13.16
CA ARG A 96 13.58 -5.77 12.30
C ARG A 96 14.78 -5.31 13.11
N VAL A 97 14.56 -4.71 14.28
CA VAL A 97 15.64 -4.26 15.18
C VAL A 97 16.42 -5.44 15.73
N ARG A 98 15.73 -6.48 16.21
CA ARG A 98 16.34 -7.75 16.67
C ARG A 98 17.27 -8.34 15.62
N ARG A 99 16.84 -8.42 14.36
CA ARG A 99 17.69 -8.93 13.27
C ARG A 99 18.97 -8.11 13.08
N ARG A 100 18.90 -6.78 13.19
CA ARG A 100 20.08 -5.90 13.08
C ARG A 100 21.03 -6.07 14.27
N LEU A 101 20.51 -6.16 15.49
CA LEU A 101 21.30 -6.34 16.71
C LEU A 101 21.93 -7.74 16.78
N ALA A 102 21.22 -8.77 16.34
CA ALA A 102 21.74 -10.14 16.28
C ALA A 102 22.97 -10.25 15.38
N ALA A 103 23.03 -9.48 14.29
CA ALA A 103 24.22 -9.41 13.42
C ALA A 103 25.45 -8.82 14.14
N LEU A 104 25.25 -8.13 15.26
CA LEU A 104 26.30 -7.58 16.14
C LEU A 104 26.50 -8.44 17.40
N GLY A 105 25.86 -9.60 17.50
CA GLY A 105 25.92 -10.48 18.67
C GLY A 105 25.10 -9.98 19.87
N VAL A 106 24.16 -9.04 19.67
CA VAL A 106 23.34 -8.46 20.75
C VAL A 106 21.91 -8.97 20.67
N GLY A 107 21.41 -9.53 21.78
CA GLY A 107 19.99 -9.91 21.94
C GLY A 107 19.14 -8.72 22.37
N LEU A 108 17.89 -8.66 21.89
CA LEU A 108 16.91 -7.66 22.32
C LEU A 108 15.59 -8.32 22.72
N GLU A 109 15.26 -8.19 23.99
CA GLU A 109 13.97 -8.56 24.55
C GLU A 109 13.18 -7.30 24.89
N ALA A 110 11.87 -7.35 24.66
CA ALA A 110 10.95 -6.27 24.97
C ALA A 110 9.81 -6.85 25.80
N SER A 111 9.55 -6.25 26.97
CA SER A 111 8.46 -6.67 27.85
C SER A 111 7.09 -6.42 27.20
N ALA A 112 6.02 -6.93 27.79
CA ALA A 112 4.67 -6.66 27.31
C ALA A 112 4.35 -5.17 27.45
N GLU A 113 4.70 -4.57 28.60
CA GLU A 113 4.46 -3.17 28.93
C GLU A 113 5.18 -2.23 27.95
N ALA A 114 6.43 -2.56 27.58
CA ALA A 114 7.17 -1.78 26.59
C ALA A 114 6.50 -1.84 25.21
N ARG A 115 5.94 -2.99 24.82
CA ARG A 115 5.23 -3.16 23.54
C ARG A 115 3.91 -2.40 23.51
N GLU A 116 3.15 -2.46 24.58
CA GLU A 116 1.90 -1.70 24.73
C GLU A 116 2.18 -0.19 24.73
N TRP A 117 3.20 0.25 25.45
CA TRP A 117 3.62 1.64 25.45
C TRP A 117 4.03 2.13 24.06
N LEU A 118 4.81 1.34 23.32
CA LEU A 118 5.20 1.66 21.94
C LEU A 118 3.98 1.71 21.00
N ALA A 119 3.02 0.81 21.16
CA ALA A 119 1.81 0.78 20.35
C ALA A 119 0.97 2.04 20.58
N ALA A 120 0.80 2.45 21.85
CA ALA A 120 0.07 3.66 22.20
C ALA A 120 0.81 4.94 21.75
N ALA A 121 2.12 5.02 21.98
CA ALA A 121 2.93 6.20 21.64
C ALA A 121 3.11 6.38 20.12
N GLY A 122 3.12 5.28 19.36
CA GLY A 122 3.26 5.28 17.91
C GLY A 122 1.94 5.49 17.14
N TYR A 123 0.80 5.48 17.84
CA TYR A 123 -0.50 5.68 17.23
C TYR A 123 -0.86 7.17 17.18
N SER A 124 -1.16 7.67 15.99
CA SER A 124 -1.61 9.04 15.75
C SER A 124 -2.76 8.99 14.76
N ARG A 125 -3.79 9.84 15.00
CA ARG A 125 -4.94 9.98 14.11
C ARG A 125 -4.66 11.05 13.05
#